data_AF-X5MES7-F1
#
_entry.id   AF-X5MES7-F1
#
_cell.length_a   1.000
_cell.length_b   1.000
_cell.length_c   1.000
_cell.angle_alpha   90.00
_cell.angle_beta   90.00
_cell.angle_gamma   90.00
#
_symmetry.space_group_name_H-M   'P 1'
#
loop_
_entity.id
_entity.type
_entity.pdbx_description
1 polymer ?
#
loop_
_entity_poly.entity_id
_entity_poly.type
_entity_poly.pdbx_seq_one_letter_code
_entity_poly.pdbx_strand_id
1 'polypeptide(L)'
;MAWLSEMHDRTHGIADPVERLRTVLDMYLDFALRNPDIYQGALMHVRPTQTPPPEVQSLNGLPLHVVLRDAIRDAQALGAVRRGDADLMAQSLWAALHGTISLPVHMEAWGVAQASSLYRETCDMLLRGLQAEAD
;
A
#
# COMPACT_ATOMS: atom_id res chain seq x y z
N MET A 1 4.27 5.11 16.51
CA MET A 1 3.31 5.93 17.28
C MET A 1 2.85 7.16 16.50
N ALA A 2 3.73 8.02 15.98
CA ALA A 2 3.32 9.21 15.20
C ALA A 2 2.54 8.88 13.91
N TRP A 3 3.02 7.93 13.10
CA TRP A 3 2.40 7.57 11.82
C TRP A 3 0.98 6.98 11.93
N LEU A 4 0.71 6.17 12.97
CA LEU A 4 -0.64 5.63 13.22
C LEU A 4 -1.63 6.72 13.67
N SER A 5 -1.15 7.72 14.43
CA SER A 5 -1.98 8.87 14.83
C SER A 5 -2.33 9.73 13.61
N GLU A 6 -1.31 10.08 12.81
CA GLU A 6 -1.51 10.84 11.57
C GLU A 6 -2.49 10.14 10.62
N MET A 7 -2.42 8.82 10.55
CA MET A 7 -3.32 8.02 9.74
C MET A 7 -4.75 8.02 10.27
N HIS A 8 -4.92 7.86 11.59
CA HIS A 8 -6.23 8.00 12.20
C HIS A 8 -6.83 9.37 11.87
N ASP A 9 -6.05 10.45 12.04
CA ASP A 9 -6.49 11.81 11.75
C ASP A 9 -6.85 12.02 10.27
N ARG A 10 -6.05 11.47 9.34
CA ARG A 10 -6.30 11.58 7.89
C ARG A 10 -7.49 10.77 7.40
N THR A 11 -7.78 9.65 8.04
CA THR A 11 -8.91 8.78 7.66
C THR A 11 -10.19 9.09 8.44
N HIS A 12 -10.07 9.89 9.50
CA HIS A 12 -11.19 10.32 10.33
C HIS A 12 -12.16 11.20 9.53
N GLY A 13 -13.45 10.87 9.59
CA GLY A 13 -14.50 11.63 8.91
C GLY A 13 -14.71 11.28 7.42
N ILE A 14 -13.86 10.44 6.83
CA ILE A 14 -14.11 9.92 5.47
C ILE A 14 -15.19 8.85 5.54
N ALA A 15 -16.35 9.14 4.94
CA ALA A 15 -17.52 8.25 4.98
C ALA A 15 -17.41 7.09 3.98
N ASP A 16 -16.79 7.30 2.81
CA ASP A 16 -16.60 6.26 1.81
C ASP A 16 -15.44 5.32 2.24
N PRO A 17 -15.70 4.02 2.47
CA PRO A 17 -14.66 3.07 2.84
C PRO A 17 -13.58 2.87 1.75
N VAL A 18 -13.92 3.06 0.47
CA VAL A 18 -12.94 2.98 -0.63
C VAL A 18 -12.03 4.21 -0.62
N GLU A 19 -12.59 5.39 -0.32
CA GLU A 19 -11.81 6.62 -0.14
C GLU A 19 -10.90 6.54 1.10
N ARG A 20 -11.36 5.92 2.19
CA ARG A 20 -10.50 5.62 3.35
C ARG A 20 -9.32 4.73 2.96
N LEU A 21 -9.58 3.66 2.22
CA LEU A 21 -8.53 2.75 1.76
C LEU A 21 -7.52 3.47 0.85
N ARG A 22 -8.01 4.30 -0.08
CA ARG A 22 -7.15 5.18 -0.89
C ARG A 22 -6.29 6.08 -0.02
N THR A 23 -6.87 6.72 0.99
CA THR A 23 -6.15 7.63 1.88
C THR A 23 -5.00 6.93 2.61
N VAL A 24 -5.21 5.71 3.09
CA VAL A 24 -4.13 4.90 3.69
C VAL A 24 -3.02 4.62 2.67
N LEU A 25 -3.39 4.25 1.45
CA LEU A 25 -2.43 3.99 0.38
C LEU A 25 -1.66 5.27 0.01
N ASP A 26 -2.33 6.42 -0.09
CA ASP A 26 -1.71 7.70 -0.46
C ASP A 26 -0.69 8.13 0.59
N MET A 27 -0.92 7.80 1.87
CA MET A 27 0.08 8.00 2.92
C MET A 27 1.37 7.21 2.70
N TYR A 28 1.29 6.04 2.06
CA TYR A 28 2.46 5.26 1.70
C TYR A 28 3.27 5.91 0.57
N LEU A 29 2.59 6.46 -0.46
CA LEU A 29 3.25 7.28 -1.48
C LEU A 29 3.90 8.53 -0.87
N ASP A 30 3.16 9.25 -0.04
CA ASP A 30 3.63 10.44 0.68
C ASP A 30 4.89 10.14 1.49
N PHE A 31 4.92 9.01 2.21
CA PHE A 31 6.08 8.56 2.96
C PHE A 31 7.29 8.34 2.04
N ALA A 32 7.10 7.62 0.92
CA ALA A 32 8.18 7.31 -0.01
C ALA A 32 8.78 8.57 -0.65
N LEU A 33 7.93 9.52 -1.06
CA LEU A 33 8.37 10.77 -1.69
C LEU A 33 9.04 11.73 -0.72
N ARG A 34 8.57 11.79 0.54
CA ARG A 34 9.17 12.66 1.58
C ARG A 34 10.47 12.11 2.15
N ASN A 35 10.67 10.80 2.08
CA ASN A 35 11.81 10.12 2.72
C ASN A 35 12.51 9.15 1.76
N PRO A 36 13.04 9.61 0.61
CA PRO A 36 13.57 8.74 -0.44
C PRO A 36 14.69 7.82 0.06
N ASP A 37 15.63 8.33 0.87
CA ASP A 37 16.75 7.53 1.39
C ASP A 37 16.25 6.41 2.33
N ILE A 38 15.28 6.72 3.18
CA ILE A 38 14.67 5.74 4.10
C ILE A 38 13.89 4.70 3.29
N TYR A 39 13.11 5.14 2.31
CA TYR A 39 12.34 4.26 1.45
C TYR A 39 13.25 3.28 0.70
N GLN A 40 14.27 3.78 0.02
CA GLN A 40 15.21 2.94 -0.75
C GLN A 40 15.98 1.98 0.17
N GLY A 41 16.51 2.47 1.29
CA GLY A 41 17.27 1.67 2.23
C GLY A 41 16.44 0.58 2.93
N ALA A 42 15.20 0.89 3.32
CA ALA A 42 14.36 -0.03 4.09
C ALA A 42 13.50 -0.95 3.23
N LEU A 43 13.06 -0.50 2.05
CA LEU A 43 12.05 -1.19 1.24
C LEU A 43 12.55 -1.64 -0.13
N MET A 44 13.70 -1.17 -0.61
CA MET A 44 14.28 -1.58 -1.90
C MET A 44 15.58 -2.39 -1.75
N HIS A 45 15.98 -2.72 -0.52
CA HIS A 45 17.16 -3.55 -0.29
C HIS A 45 16.92 -4.99 -0.77
N VAL A 46 17.72 -5.43 -1.74
CA VAL A 46 17.77 -6.82 -2.19
C VAL A 46 18.87 -7.56 -1.43
N ARG A 47 18.47 -8.49 -0.56
CA ARG A 47 19.40 -9.33 0.21
C ARG A 47 20.28 -10.15 -0.75
N PRO A 48 21.62 -10.17 -0.57
CA PRO A 48 22.50 -11.07 -1.31
C PRO A 48 22.14 -12.54 -1.07
N THR A 49 22.11 -13.36 -2.12
CA THR A 49 21.69 -14.78 -2.04
C THR A 49 22.51 -15.62 -1.06
N GLN A 50 23.77 -15.25 -0.84
CA GLN A 50 24.72 -15.92 0.06
C GLN A 50 24.47 -15.64 1.54
N THR A 51 23.75 -14.56 1.88
CA THR A 51 23.38 -14.26 3.26
C THR A 51 22.20 -15.14 3.68
N PRO A 52 22.20 -15.80 4.85
CA PRO A 52 21.03 -16.54 5.32
C PRO A 52 19.78 -15.64 5.41
N PRO A 53 18.57 -16.16 5.13
CA PRO A 53 17.35 -15.38 5.32
C PRO A 53 17.13 -15.08 6.82
N PRO A 54 16.53 -13.92 7.15
CA PRO A 54 16.13 -13.63 8.52
C PRO A 54 14.98 -14.57 8.94
N GLU A 55 14.75 -14.64 10.25
CA GLU A 55 13.56 -15.28 10.79
C GLU A 55 12.28 -14.57 10.29
N VAL A 56 11.30 -15.36 9.86
CA VAL A 56 10.02 -14.84 9.39
C VAL A 56 9.24 -14.25 10.56
N GLN A 57 8.95 -12.95 10.48
CA GLN A 57 8.12 -12.25 11.45
C GLN A 57 6.63 -12.32 11.05
N SER A 58 5.74 -12.24 12.03
CA SER A 58 4.31 -12.15 11.77
C SER A 58 3.96 -10.82 11.09
N LEU A 59 3.05 -10.87 10.10
CA LEU A 59 2.47 -9.67 9.49
C LEU A 59 1.72 -8.77 10.49
N ASN A 60 1.28 -9.32 11.63
CA ASN A 60 0.70 -8.53 12.71
C ASN A 60 1.71 -7.57 13.37
N GLY A 61 3.01 -7.83 13.20
CA GLY A 61 4.08 -6.93 13.64
C GLY A 61 4.35 -5.78 12.68
N LEU A 62 3.70 -5.73 11.51
CA LEU A 62 3.92 -4.72 10.48
C LEU A 62 2.72 -3.73 10.43
N PRO A 63 2.87 -2.49 10.94
CA PRO A 63 1.74 -1.57 11.08
C PRO A 63 1.00 -1.27 9.78
N LEU A 64 1.71 -1.06 8.66
CA LEU A 64 1.10 -0.79 7.36
C LEU A 64 0.18 -1.94 6.92
N HIS A 65 0.62 -3.18 7.10
CA HIS A 65 -0.18 -4.37 6.75
C HIS A 65 -1.45 -4.45 7.60
N VAL A 66 -1.30 -4.32 8.92
CA VAL A 66 -2.42 -4.38 9.87
C VAL A 66 -3.49 -3.36 9.50
N VAL A 67 -3.07 -2.12 9.24
CA VAL A 67 -3.98 -1.04 8.84
C VAL A 67 -4.70 -1.35 7.54
N LEU A 68 -3.97 -1.72 6.48
CA LEU A 68 -4.58 -1.98 5.17
C LEU A 68 -5.57 -3.14 5.25
N ARG A 69 -5.19 -4.21 5.94
CA ARG A 69 -6.06 -5.36 6.17
C ARG A 69 -7.33 -4.97 6.91
N ASP A 70 -7.22 -4.17 7.97
CA ASP A 70 -8.37 -3.77 8.78
C ASP A 70 -9.29 -2.82 7.99
N ALA A 71 -8.73 -1.88 7.21
CA ALA A 71 -9.51 -1.03 6.30
C ALA A 71 -10.26 -1.85 5.23
N ILE A 72 -9.65 -2.91 4.69
CA ILE A 72 -10.30 -3.83 3.75
C ILE A 72 -11.44 -4.60 4.43
N ARG A 73 -11.22 -5.10 5.66
CA ARG A 73 -12.26 -5.81 6.42
C ARG A 73 -13.47 -4.91 6.71
N ASP A 74 -13.22 -3.65 7.08
CA ASP A 74 -14.28 -2.65 7.28
C ASP A 74 -15.05 -2.40 5.98
N ALA A 75 -14.35 -2.21 4.86
CA ALA A 75 -14.96 -2.00 3.55
C ALA A 75 -15.77 -3.21 3.07
N GLN A 76 -15.31 -4.43 3.36
CA GLN A 76 -16.03 -5.67 3.10
C GLN A 76 -17.29 -5.80 3.96
N ALA A 77 -17.23 -5.41 5.24
CA ALA A 77 -18.38 -5.44 6.14
C ALA A 77 -19.48 -4.47 5.69
N LEU A 78 -19.10 -3.35 5.05
CA LEU A 78 -20.02 -2.37 4.46
C LEU A 78 -20.47 -2.73 3.03
N GLY A 79 -20.00 -3.84 2.47
CA GLY A 79 -20.35 -4.26 1.11
C GLY A 79 -19.72 -3.41 0.00
N ALA A 80 -18.79 -2.51 0.32
CA ALA A 80 -18.12 -1.66 -0.68
C ALA A 80 -16.97 -2.38 -1.39
N VAL A 81 -16.30 -3.31 -0.69
CA VAL A 81 -15.24 -4.16 -1.25
C VAL A 81 -15.72 -5.61 -1.30
N ARG A 82 -15.40 -6.30 -2.39
CA ARG A 82 -15.75 -7.71 -2.59
C ARG A 82 -15.20 -8.60 -1.49
N ARG A 83 -15.95 -9.66 -1.16
CA ARG A 83 -15.52 -10.68 -0.17
C ARG A 83 -14.23 -11.38 -0.65
N GLY A 84 -13.40 -11.79 0.31
CA GLY A 84 -12.15 -12.51 0.06
C GLY A 84 -11.18 -12.42 1.23
N ASP A 85 -9.99 -12.98 1.05
CA ASP A 85 -8.91 -12.90 2.04
C ASP A 85 -8.33 -11.48 2.11
N ALA A 86 -8.67 -10.75 3.17
CA ALA A 86 -8.22 -9.38 3.40
C ALA A 86 -6.70 -9.27 3.58
N ASP A 87 -6.04 -10.30 4.12
CA ASP A 87 -4.58 -10.29 4.30
C ASP A 87 -3.89 -10.39 2.93
N LEU A 88 -4.38 -11.24 2.03
CA LEU A 88 -3.84 -11.36 0.68
C LEU A 88 -4.15 -10.11 -0.17
N MET A 89 -5.34 -9.53 -0.02
CA MET A 89 -5.71 -8.29 -0.70
C MET A 89 -4.82 -7.11 -0.25
N ALA A 90 -4.57 -6.96 1.06
CA ALA A 90 -3.67 -5.93 1.59
C ALA A 90 -2.26 -6.05 1.02
N GLN A 91 -1.71 -7.27 1.02
CA GLN A 91 -0.39 -7.54 0.45
C GLN A 91 -0.33 -7.26 -1.05
N SER A 92 -1.40 -7.60 -1.79
CA SER A 92 -1.47 -7.39 -3.23
C SER A 92 -1.52 -5.91 -3.60
N LEU A 93 -2.33 -5.12 -2.88
CA LEU A 93 -2.36 -3.66 -3.02
C LEU A 93 -0.99 -3.05 -2.75
N TRP A 94 -0.38 -3.43 -1.61
CA TRP A 94 0.91 -2.89 -1.23
C TRP A 94 2.01 -3.27 -2.21
N ALA A 95 2.08 -4.54 -2.65
CA ALA A 95 3.08 -5.00 -3.61
C ALA A 95 2.98 -4.26 -4.95
N ALA A 96 1.77 -4.10 -5.48
CA ALA A 96 1.55 -3.41 -6.75
C ALA A 96 1.99 -1.94 -6.66
N LEU A 97 1.57 -1.22 -5.61
CA LEU A 97 1.90 0.19 -5.45
C LEU A 97 3.36 0.43 -5.05
N HIS A 98 3.97 -0.47 -4.27
CA HIS A 98 5.42 -0.48 -4.07
C HIS A 98 6.16 -0.55 -5.41
N GLY A 99 5.73 -1.42 -6.32
CA GLY A 99 6.29 -1.52 -7.67
C GLY A 99 6.23 -0.20 -8.46
N THR A 100 5.11 0.54 -8.38
CA THR A 100 4.97 1.83 -9.07
C THR A 100 5.94 2.91 -8.60
N ILE A 101 6.33 2.85 -7.32
CA ILE A 101 7.27 3.79 -6.71
C ILE A 101 8.71 3.36 -6.99
N SER A 102 8.99 2.06 -6.89
CA SER A 102 10.34 1.51 -7.04
C SER A 102 10.80 1.41 -8.50
N LEU A 103 9.88 1.22 -9.46
CA LEU A 103 10.23 1.03 -10.87
C LEU A 103 10.98 2.24 -11.48
N PRO A 104 10.54 3.50 -11.32
CA PRO A 104 11.28 4.65 -11.84
C PRO A 104 12.68 4.81 -11.22
N VAL A 105 12.84 4.41 -9.95
CA VAL A 105 14.13 4.44 -9.25
C VAL A 105 15.10 3.40 -9.81
N HIS A 106 14.63 2.20 -10.17
CA HIS A 106 15.49 1.19 -10.79
C HIS A 106 15.78 1.46 -12.28
N MET A 107 14.88 2.16 -12.96
CA MET A 107 14.88 2.30 -14.41
C MET A 107 15.19 3.73 -14.86
N GLU A 108 16.03 4.46 -14.11
CA GLU A 108 16.36 5.89 -14.38
C GLU A 108 16.88 6.14 -15.81
N ALA A 109 17.51 5.15 -16.44
CA ALA A 109 18.00 5.22 -17.82
C ALA A 109 16.88 5.19 -18.87
N TRP A 110 15.63 4.95 -18.46
CA TRP A 110 14.49 4.74 -19.34
C TRP A 110 13.40 5.78 -19.06
N GLY A 111 12.63 6.14 -20.09
CA GLY A 111 11.51 7.08 -20.00
C GLY A 111 10.28 6.53 -19.28
N VAL A 112 10.47 5.86 -18.14
CA VAL A 112 9.39 5.39 -17.28
C VAL A 112 8.69 6.62 -16.67
N ALA A 113 7.36 6.55 -16.58
CA ALA A 113 6.57 7.63 -15.99
C ALA A 113 6.95 7.87 -14.51
N GLN A 114 6.73 9.10 -14.04
CA GLN A 114 7.00 9.47 -12.65
C GLN A 114 6.19 8.60 -11.67
N ALA A 115 6.78 8.30 -10.50
CA ALA A 115 6.20 7.45 -9.47
C ALA A 115 4.75 7.83 -9.12
N SER A 116 4.47 9.12 -8.91
CA SER A 116 3.12 9.61 -8.59
C SER A 116 2.10 9.33 -9.69
N SER A 117 2.51 9.36 -10.96
CA SER A 117 1.60 9.13 -12.09
C SER A 117 1.28 7.64 -12.24
N LEU A 118 2.30 6.78 -12.18
CA LEU A 118 2.10 5.33 -12.18
C LEU A 118 1.28 4.87 -10.98
N TYR A 119 1.59 5.43 -9.81
CA TYR A 119 0.88 5.14 -8.57
C TYR A 119 -0.61 5.45 -8.70
N ARG A 120 -0.98 6.66 -9.15
CA ARG A 120 -2.40 7.06 -9.25
C ARG A 120 -3.16 6.15 -10.20
N GLU A 121 -2.62 5.92 -11.40
CA GLU A 121 -3.24 5.05 -12.40
C GLU A 121 -3.44 3.63 -11.84
N THR A 122 -2.40 3.08 -11.20
CA THR A 122 -2.45 1.73 -10.63
C THR A 122 -3.40 1.64 -9.45
N CYS A 123 -3.41 2.64 -8.56
CA CYS A 123 -4.32 2.68 -7.43
C CYS A 123 -5.78 2.74 -7.90
N ASP A 124 -6.08 3.51 -8.93
CA ASP A 124 -7.42 3.58 -9.53
C ASP A 124 -7.86 2.23 -10.10
N MET A 125 -6.98 1.57 -10.87
CA MET A 125 -7.25 0.24 -11.42
C MET A 125 -7.52 -0.79 -10.31
N LEU A 126 -6.67 -0.80 -9.27
CA LEU A 126 -6.76 -1.75 -8.17
C LEU A 126 -8.02 -1.54 -7.32
N LEU A 127 -8.32 -0.29 -6.96
CA LEU A 127 -9.51 0.02 -6.15
C LEU A 127 -10.79 -0.31 -6.91
N ARG A 128 -10.86 -0.04 -8.22
CA ARG A 128 -11.98 -0.48 -9.06
C ARG A 128 -12.11 -2.01 -9.06
N GLY A 129 -11.00 -2.74 -9.19
CA GLY A 129 -10.99 -4.22 -9.15
C GLY A 129 -11.32 -4.84 -7.79
N LEU A 130 -11.38 -4.03 -6.73
CA LEU A 130 -11.78 -4.46 -5.39
C LEU A 130 -13.24 -4.15 -5.07
N GLN A 131 -13.91 -3.28 -5.81
CA GLN A 131 -15.30 -2.93 -5.56
C GLN A 131 -16.19 -4.18 -5.63
N ALA A 132 -17.23 -4.21 -4.78
CA ALA A 132 -18.26 -5.22 -4.90
C ALA A 132 -18.98 -5.09 -6.24
N GLU A 133 -19.39 -6.22 -6.82
CA GLU A 133 -20.22 -6.20 -8.02
C GLU A 133 -21.57 -5.55 -7.67
N ALA A 134 -22.09 -4.71 -8.58
CA ALA A 134 -23.45 -4.23 -8.47
C ALA A 134 -24.39 -5.39 -8.83
N ASP A 135 -25.32 -5.70 -7.93
CA ASP A 135 -26.41 -6.66 -8.16
C ASP A 135 -27.30 -6.24 -9.35
#